data_AF-A0A163JEG2-F1
#
_entry.id   AF-A0A163JEG2-F1
#
_cell.length_a   1.000
_cell.length_b   1.000
_cell.length_c   1.000
_cell.angle_alpha   90.00
_cell.angle_beta   90.00
_cell.angle_gamma   90.00
#
_symmetry.space_group_name_H-M   'P 1'
#
loop_
_entity.id
_entity.type
_entity.pdbx_description
1 polymer ?
#
loop_
_entity_poly.entity_id
_entity_poly.type
_entity_poly.pdbx_seq_one_letter_code
_entity_poly.pdbx_strand_id
1 'polypeptide(L)'
;MAVVIAKLTYPMAMHLSQEVNIIAGAAEERSMTTGVHVVQNISCCQCKVVLGWAYVKAYDEENKYKEGKFILEKKLLVEIPSSL
;
A
#
# COMPACT_ATOMS: atom_id res chain seq x y z
N MET A 1 -7.67 6.43 -13.01
CA MET A 1 -7.63 5.82 -11.66
C MET A 1 -6.47 6.49 -10.92
N ALA A 2 -6.73 7.15 -9.80
CA ALA A 2 -5.70 7.92 -9.10
C ALA A 2 -4.90 6.96 -8.21
N VAL A 3 -3.70 6.61 -8.66
CA VAL A 3 -2.77 5.70 -7.98
C VAL A 3 -1.93 6.55 -7.02
N VAL A 4 -2.17 6.44 -5.71
CA VAL A 4 -1.27 7.05 -4.72
C VAL A 4 -0.19 6.03 -4.39
N ILE A 5 1.05 6.32 -4.81
CA ILE A 5 2.22 5.56 -4.36
C ILE A 5 2.65 6.13 -3.01
N ALA A 6 2.18 5.52 -1.92
CA ALA A 6 2.57 5.93 -0.58
C ALA A 6 3.79 5.14 -0.10
N LYS A 7 4.78 5.84 0.48
CA LYS A 7 5.84 5.24 1.28
C LYS A 7 5.37 5.36 2.74
N LEU A 8 4.81 4.29 3.31
CA LEU A 8 4.60 4.24 4.75
C LEU A 8 5.97 4.03 5.40
N THR A 9 6.64 5.12 5.77
CA THR A 9 7.81 5.07 6.64
C THR A 9 7.36 4.64 8.03
N TYR A 10 7.47 3.35 8.33
CA TYR A 10 7.58 2.91 9.72
C TYR A 10 8.91 3.46 10.27
N PRO A 11 8.97 4.32 11.32
CA PRO A 11 7.92 4.91 12.15
C PRO A 11 7.97 6.45 12.15
N MET A 12 6.96 7.15 11.66
CA MET A 12 6.59 8.46 12.23
C MET A 12 5.19 8.87 11.79
N ALA A 13 4.36 9.15 12.80
CA ALA A 13 3.06 9.81 12.77
C ALA A 13 1.89 9.03 12.14
N MET A 14 1.36 8.06 12.89
CA MET A 14 -0.10 7.92 13.03
C MET A 14 -0.45 8.26 14.48
N HIS A 15 -0.91 9.48 14.74
CA HIS A 15 -1.53 9.80 16.03
C HIS A 15 -3.04 9.57 15.91
N LEU A 16 -3.38 8.29 15.79
CA LEU A 16 -4.67 7.71 16.13
C LEU A 16 -4.28 6.37 16.75
N SER A 17 -4.59 6.23 18.02
CA SER A 17 -4.26 5.10 18.88
C SER A 17 -4.20 3.76 18.14
N GLN A 18 -3.04 3.10 18.24
CA GLN A 18 -2.69 1.76 17.77
C GLN A 18 -2.27 1.62 16.30
N GLU A 19 -1.16 0.89 16.14
CA GLU A 19 -0.39 0.67 14.94
C GLU A 19 -1.23 0.16 13.74
N VAL A 20 -0.92 0.71 12.55
CA VAL A 20 -1.45 0.46 11.18
C VAL A 20 -2.64 -0.50 11.06
N ASN A 21 -3.81 0.09 10.79
CA ASN A 21 -5.11 -0.56 10.66
C ASN A 21 -5.34 -1.29 9.31
N ILE A 22 -4.39 -2.11 8.84
CA ILE A 22 -4.52 -2.87 7.58
C ILE A 22 -4.25 -4.36 7.74
N ILE A 23 -4.91 -5.18 6.90
CA ILE A 23 -4.69 -6.63 6.79
C ILE A 23 -4.08 -6.90 5.41
N ALA A 24 -2.91 -7.54 5.41
CA ALA A 24 -2.27 -8.03 4.20
C ALA A 24 -2.83 -9.41 3.82
N GLY A 25 -3.22 -9.55 2.56
CA GLY A 25 -3.66 -10.82 1.97
C GLY A 25 -2.49 -11.73 1.58
N ALA A 26 -2.80 -12.81 0.88
CA ALA A 26 -1.78 -13.69 0.30
C ALA A 26 -0.94 -12.94 -0.75
N ALA A 27 0.33 -13.32 -0.86
CA ALA A 27 1.22 -12.81 -1.90
C ALA A 27 0.85 -13.47 -3.24
N GLU A 28 0.64 -12.66 -4.26
CA GLU A 28 0.23 -13.08 -5.60
C GLU A 28 1.12 -12.42 -6.66
N GLU A 29 1.44 -13.14 -7.74
CA GLU A 29 2.13 -12.55 -8.89
C GLU A 29 1.12 -11.78 -9.75
N ARG A 30 1.52 -10.57 -10.17
CA ARG A 30 0.70 -9.68 -10.97
C ARG A 30 1.52 -9.07 -12.10
N SER A 31 1.07 -9.28 -13.33
CA SER A 31 1.64 -8.65 -14.52
C SER A 31 1.20 -7.20 -14.61
N MET A 32 2.15 -6.29 -14.81
CA MET A 32 1.93 -4.86 -14.96
C MET A 32 2.73 -4.34 -16.16
N THR A 33 2.53 -3.08 -16.52
CA THR A 33 3.29 -2.44 -17.61
C THR A 33 4.80 -2.45 -17.36
N THR A 34 5.24 -2.46 -16.10
CA THR A 34 6.65 -2.50 -15.71
C THR A 34 7.11 -3.89 -15.30
N GLY A 35 6.57 -4.94 -15.92
CA GLY A 35 6.92 -6.33 -15.64
C GLY A 35 6.07 -7.02 -14.57
N VAL A 36 6.52 -8.20 -14.14
CA VAL A 36 5.84 -9.03 -13.12
C VAL A 36 6.31 -8.63 -11.72
N HIS A 37 5.35 -8.52 -10.80
CA HIS A 37 5.59 -8.17 -9.40
C HIS A 37 4.87 -9.17 -8.50
N VAL A 38 5.43 -9.46 -7.33
CA VAL A 38 4.68 -10.09 -6.23
C VAL A 38 4.04 -8.97 -5.42
N VAL A 39 2.73 -9.06 -5.21
CA VAL A 39 1.94 -8.07 -4.48
C VAL A 39 1.06 -8.72 -3.42
N GLN A 40 0.63 -7.95 -2.43
CA GLN A 40 -0.38 -8.36 -1.46
C GLN A 40 -1.52 -7.36 -1.45
N ASN A 41 -2.76 -7.82 -1.55
CA ASN A 41 -3.91 -6.95 -1.33
C ASN A 41 -3.91 -6.46 0.11
N ILE A 42 -4.29 -5.20 0.30
CA ILE A 42 -4.34 -4.52 1.57
C ILE A 42 -5.79 -4.14 1.82
N SER A 43 -6.33 -4.58 2.95
CA SER A 43 -7.70 -4.27 3.36
C SER A 43 -7.75 -3.56 4.71
N CYS A 44 -8.78 -2.77 4.95
CA CYS A 44 -9.00 -2.11 6.24
C CYS A 44 -9.26 -3.18 7.32
N CYS A 45 -8.57 -3.09 8.46
CA CYS A 45 -8.72 -4.07 9.53
C CYS A 45 -10.13 -4.02 10.18
N GLN A 46 -10.81 -2.86 10.12
CA GLN A 46 -12.16 -2.68 10.67
C GLN A 46 -13.26 -3.15 9.72
N CYS A 47 -13.33 -2.58 8.50
CA CYS A 47 -14.44 -2.84 7.58
C CYS A 47 -14.14 -3.91 6.51
N LYS A 48 -12.91 -4.45 6.47
CA LYS A 48 -12.43 -5.48 5.52
C LYS A 48 -12.47 -5.08 4.04
N VAL A 49 -12.79 -3.83 3.73
CA VAL A 49 -12.75 -3.29 2.37
C VAL A 49 -11.31 -3.28 1.87
N VAL A 50 -11.09 -3.77 0.65
CA VAL A 50 -9.78 -3.70 -0.03
C VAL A 50 -9.48 -2.24 -0.39
N LEU A 51 -8.42 -1.70 0.20
CA LEU A 51 -7.97 -0.33 -0.02
C LEU A 51 -7.01 -0.24 -1.20
N GLY A 52 -6.35 -1.35 -1.54
CA GLY A 52 -5.34 -1.41 -2.58
C GLY A 52 -4.41 -2.60 -2.41
N TRP A 53 -3.13 -2.43 -2.74
CA TRP A 53 -2.12 -3.48 -2.65
C TRP A 53 -0.71 -2.93 -2.39
N ALA A 54 0.16 -3.76 -1.81
CA ALA A 54 1.55 -3.45 -1.55
C ALA A 54 2.47 -4.25 -2.48
N TYR A 55 3.57 -3.64 -2.92
CA TYR A 55 4.64 -4.37 -3.62
C TYR A 55 5.45 -5.17 -2.60
N VAL A 56 5.46 -6.49 -2.75
CA VAL A 56 6.29 -7.39 -1.95
C VAL A 56 7.64 -7.61 -2.63
N LYS A 57 7.63 -7.86 -3.94
CA LYS A 57 8.84 -8.14 -4.71
C LYS A 57 8.73 -7.64 -6.14
N ALA A 58 9.76 -6.97 -6.60
CA ALA A 58 10.00 -6.72 -8.02
C ALA A 58 11.14 -7.64 -8.50
N TYR A 59 11.00 -8.26 -9.66
CA TYR A 59 12.06 -9.11 -10.21
C TYR A 59 13.16 -8.28 -10.90
N ASP A 60 12.78 -7.13 -11.45
CA ASP A 60 13.65 -6.24 -12.19
C ASP A 60 14.28 -5.18 -11.27
N GLU A 61 15.59 -4.95 -11.40
CA GLU A 61 16.35 -4.05 -10.51
C GLU A 61 15.84 -2.61 -10.57
N GLU A 62 15.45 -2.13 -11.76
CA GLU A 62 14.93 -0.77 -11.96
C GLU A 62 13.62 -0.55 -11.20
N ASN A 63 12.95 -1.64 -10.79
CA ASN A 63 11.68 -1.61 -10.08
C ASN A 63 11.79 -1.91 -8.58
N LYS A 64 12.98 -2.23 -8.05
CA LYS A 64 13.18 -2.55 -6.62
C LYS A 64 12.75 -1.44 -5.67
N TYR A 65 12.86 -0.18 -6.11
CA TYR A 65 12.41 0.98 -5.35
C TYR A 65 10.88 0.98 -5.06
N LYS A 66 10.10 0.10 -5.69
CA LYS A 66 8.66 -0.07 -5.44
C LYS A 66 8.37 -0.99 -4.25
N GLU A 67 9.27 -1.92 -3.90
CA GLU A 67 9.08 -2.84 -2.78
C GLU A 67 8.81 -2.07 -1.48
N GLY A 68 7.81 -2.53 -0.72
CA GLY A 68 7.32 -1.87 0.48
C GLY A 68 6.46 -0.61 0.24
N LYS A 69 6.21 -0.22 -1.01
CA LYS A 69 5.27 0.85 -1.34
C LYS A 69 3.87 0.30 -1.61
N PHE A 70 2.89 1.18 -1.48
CA PHE A 70 1.48 0.86 -1.59
C PHE A 70 0.88 1.57 -2.78
N ILE A 71 -0.07 0.91 -3.44
CA ILE A 71 -1.00 1.52 -4.38
C ILE A 71 -2.37 1.43 -3.75
N LEU A 72 -2.95 2.60 -3.45
CA LEU A 72 -4.25 2.72 -2.79
C LEU A 72 -5.26 3.44 -3.66
N GLU A 73 -6.53 3.08 -3.51
CA GLU A 73 -7.65 3.73 -4.20
C GLU A 73 -8.02 5.03 -3.48
N LYS A 74 -7.73 6.17 -4.10
CA LYS A 74 -7.96 7.50 -3.50
C LYS A 74 -9.40 7.73 -3.03
N LYS A 75 -10.40 7.15 -3.71
CA LYS A 75 -11.83 7.30 -3.36
C LYS A 75 -12.19 6.68 -1.99
N LEU A 76 -11.35 5.78 -1.49
CA LEU A 76 -11.55 5.10 -0.20
C LEU A 76 -10.76 5.77 0.93
N LEU A 77 -10.05 6.86 0.64
CA LEU A 77 -9.14 7.54 1.56
C LEU A 77 -9.53 9.01 1.74
N VAL A 78 -9.26 9.51 2.95
CA VAL A 78 -9.30 10.93 3.27
C VAL A 78 -7.92 11.34 3.73
N GLU A 79 -7.35 12.36 3.10
CA GLU A 79 -6.07 12.93 3.48
C GLU A 79 -6.27 13.80 4.73
N ILE A 80 -5.59 13.47 5.82
CA ILE A 80 -5.60 14.29 7.03
C ILE A 80 -4.42 15.26 6.94
N PRO A 81 -4.64 16.59 6.95
CA PRO A 81 -3.56 17.57 6.91
C PRO A 81 -2.63 17.40 8.12
N SER A 82 -1.33 17.48 7.89
CA SER A 82 -0.27 17.29 8.90
C SER A 82 -0.10 18.47 9.87
N SER A 83 -1.13 19.29 10.07
CA SER A 83 -1.04 20.56 10.82
C SER A 83 -2.23 20.81 11.75
N LEU A 84 -2.79 19.75 12.33
CA LEU A 84 -3.62 19.84 13.54
C LEU A 84 -2.76 19.59 14.78
#